data_AF-A0A241V7Z5-F1
#
_entry.id   AF-A0A241V7Z5-F1
#
_cell.length_a   1.000
_cell.length_b   1.000
_cell.length_c   1.000
_cell.angle_alpha   90.00
_cell.angle_beta   90.00
_cell.angle_gamma   90.00
#
_symmetry.space_group_name_H-M   'P 1'
#
loop_
_entity.id
_entity.type
_entity.pdbx_description
1 polymer ?
#
loop_
_entity_poly.entity_id
_entity_poly.type
_entity_poly.pdbx_seq_one_letter_code
_entity_poly.pdbx_strand_id
1 'polypeptide(L)'
;MGKLFSLEHIQDVGLSGWIIGLIALLIPFFIWLFRKFNNRKSAQRKRIYKKLKPIWDRNRQIFIEYGPHEDNDAFYDLEGNATEEWRKKVKEIMLPNHQKIRDICSENLLLMTQEECDLYHQYEDHVTDFKSCHESGYLPNRRFPQDVVKIFKD
;
A
#
# COMPACT_ATOMS: atom_id res chain seq x y z
N MET A 1 32.13 33.48 -33.26
CA MET A 1 31.12 32.70 -32.50
C MET A 1 29.93 32.39 -33.42
N GLY A 2 30.04 31.38 -34.29
CA GLY A 2 28.97 31.08 -35.25
C GLY A 2 29.11 29.74 -35.98
N LYS A 3 29.90 28.81 -35.43
CA LYS A 3 30.17 27.49 -36.02
C LYS A 3 30.01 26.34 -35.02
N LEU A 4 29.32 26.56 -33.90
CA LEU A 4 29.11 25.50 -32.91
C LEU A 4 27.82 24.69 -33.17
N PHE A 5 26.94 25.16 -34.07
CA PHE A 5 25.59 24.59 -34.25
C PHE A 5 25.10 24.58 -35.72
N SER A 6 25.99 24.52 -36.72
CA SER A 6 25.55 24.30 -38.11
C SER A 6 25.25 22.82 -38.36
N LEU A 7 24.34 22.53 -39.30
CA LEU A 7 23.96 21.16 -39.68
C LEU A 7 25.13 20.29 -40.17
N GLU A 8 26.19 20.89 -40.73
CA GLU A 8 27.45 20.18 -41.06
C GLU A 8 28.21 19.73 -39.81
N HIS A 9 28.19 20.51 -38.72
CA HIS A 9 28.82 20.11 -37.46
C HIS A 9 28.12 18.90 -36.83
N ILE A 10 26.84 18.67 -37.10
CA ILE A 10 26.10 17.50 -36.59
C ILE A 10 26.41 16.23 -37.40
N GLN A 11 26.79 16.35 -38.67
CA GLN A 11 27.40 15.24 -39.43
C GLN A 11 28.88 15.02 -39.07
N ASP A 12 29.63 16.08 -38.74
CA ASP A 12 31.03 16.02 -38.31
C ASP A 12 31.23 15.61 -36.83
N VAL A 13 30.27 15.85 -35.94
CA VAL A 13 30.26 15.26 -34.58
C VAL A 13 29.73 13.83 -34.58
N GLY A 14 29.68 13.21 -35.77
CA GLY A 14 29.28 11.84 -36.00
C GLY A 14 29.75 10.98 -34.85
N LEU A 15 28.80 10.45 -34.07
CA LEU A 15 29.08 9.45 -33.06
C LEU A 15 29.91 8.41 -33.77
N SER A 16 31.22 8.37 -33.50
CA SER A 16 32.13 7.51 -34.25
C SER A 16 31.57 6.09 -34.16
N GLY A 17 31.80 5.25 -35.18
CA GLY A 17 31.22 3.90 -35.19
C GLY A 17 31.47 3.11 -33.88
N TRP A 18 32.55 3.45 -33.17
CA TRP A 18 32.86 2.95 -31.84
C TRP A 18 31.94 3.46 -30.72
N ILE A 19 31.50 4.72 -30.75
CA ILE A 19 30.50 5.25 -29.81
C ILE A 19 29.12 4.63 -30.06
N ILE A 20 28.72 4.45 -31.32
CA ILE A 20 27.47 3.75 -31.66
C ILE A 20 27.54 2.28 -31.17
N GLY A 21 28.67 1.61 -31.37
CA GLY A 21 28.91 0.27 -30.83
C GLY A 21 28.87 0.21 -29.30
N LEU A 22 29.46 1.20 -28.62
CA LEU A 22 29.40 1.33 -27.16
C LEU A 22 27.96 1.53 -26.66
N ILE A 23 27.20 2.43 -27.29
CA ILE A 23 25.79 2.66 -26.95
C ILE A 23 24.97 1.38 -27.17
N ALA A 24 25.19 0.66 -28.27
CA ALA A 24 24.50 -0.58 -28.59
C ALA A 24 24.79 -1.72 -27.58
N LEU A 25 25.96 -1.71 -26.92
CA LEU A 25 26.30 -2.64 -25.85
C LEU A 25 25.76 -2.19 -24.47
N LEU A 26 25.78 -0.89 -24.19
CA LEU A 26 25.36 -0.33 -22.91
C LEU A 26 23.84 -0.32 -22.74
N ILE A 27 23.07 0.02 -23.78
CA ILE A 27 21.60 0.08 -23.70
C ILE A 27 20.98 -1.25 -23.24
N PRO A 28 21.31 -2.42 -23.84
CA PRO A 28 20.80 -3.72 -23.39
C PRO A 28 21.16 -4.03 -21.94
N PHE A 29 22.38 -3.64 -21.51
CA PHE A 29 22.84 -3.82 -20.15
C PHE A 29 22.05 -2.96 -19.15
N PHE A 30 21.80 -1.68 -19.46
CA PHE A 30 20.95 -0.79 -18.66
C PHE A 30 19.50 -1.28 -18.60
N ILE A 31 18.94 -1.73 -19.73
CA ILE A 31 17.60 -2.34 -19.77
C ILE A 31 17.56 -3.58 -18.87
N TRP A 32 18.57 -4.45 -18.95
CA TRP A 32 18.66 -5.64 -18.11
C TRP A 32 18.75 -5.28 -16.62
N LEU A 33 19.58 -4.31 -16.25
CA LEU A 33 19.70 -3.82 -14.87
C LEU A 33 18.36 -3.28 -14.35
N PHE A 34 17.69 -2.43 -15.14
CA PHE A 34 16.40 -1.86 -14.79
C PHE A 34 15.33 -2.94 -14.60
N ARG A 35 15.25 -3.91 -15.52
CA ARG A 35 14.35 -5.07 -15.39
C ARG A 35 14.65 -5.89 -14.13
N LYS A 36 15.93 -6.14 -13.84
CA LYS A 36 16.34 -6.88 -12.64
C LYS A 36 15.95 -6.16 -11.36
N PHE A 37 16.11 -4.84 -11.31
CA PHE A 37 15.68 -4.02 -10.18
C PHE A 37 14.16 -4.05 -10.00
N ASN A 38 13.39 -3.84 -11.07
CA ASN A 38 11.93 -3.88 -11.02
C ASN A 38 11.40 -5.25 -10.59
N ASN A 39 12.01 -6.34 -11.06
CA ASN A 39 11.67 -7.69 -10.63
C ASN A 39 11.89 -7.89 -9.12
N ARG A 40 12.97 -7.33 -8.57
CA ARG A 40 13.23 -7.38 -7.11
C ARG A 40 12.19 -6.58 -6.33
N LYS A 41 11.86 -5.37 -6.80
CA LYS A 41 10.82 -4.52 -6.18
C LYS A 41 9.47 -5.24 -6.17
N SER A 42 9.03 -5.78 -7.32
CA SER A 42 7.78 -6.54 -7.42
C SER A 42 7.78 -7.78 -6.52
N ALA A 43 8.89 -8.53 -6.47
CA ALA A 43 9.00 -9.69 -5.59
C ALA A 43 8.91 -9.32 -4.10
N GLN A 44 9.46 -8.18 -3.68
CA GLN A 44 9.33 -7.67 -2.31
C GLN A 44 7.89 -7.27 -2.01
N ARG A 45 7.24 -6.50 -2.89
CA ARG A 45 5.82 -6.09 -2.76
C ARG A 45 4.92 -7.32 -2.60
N LYS A 46 5.07 -8.32 -3.47
CA LYS A 46 4.31 -9.58 -3.39
C LYS A 46 4.52 -10.35 -2.09
N ARG A 47 5.73 -10.32 -1.52
CA ARG A 47 6.00 -10.94 -0.20
C ARG A 47 5.28 -10.21 0.93
N ILE A 48 5.26 -8.88 0.89
CA ILE A 48 4.55 -8.04 1.87
C ILE A 48 3.04 -8.28 1.77
N TYR A 49 2.48 -8.24 0.56
CA TYR A 49 1.06 -8.54 0.35
C TYR A 49 0.66 -9.92 0.88
N LYS A 50 1.48 -10.95 0.64
CA LYS A 50 1.25 -12.29 1.20
C LYS A 50 1.24 -12.33 2.73
N LYS A 51 2.02 -11.47 3.40
CA LYS A 51 2.00 -11.33 4.87
C LYS A 51 0.76 -10.58 5.36
N LEU A 52 0.37 -9.51 4.66
CA LEU A 52 -0.77 -8.68 5.04
C LEU A 52 -2.11 -9.39 4.84
N LYS A 53 -2.27 -10.10 3.71
CA LYS A 53 -3.54 -10.73 3.30
C LYS A 53 -4.23 -11.55 4.42
N PRO A 54 -3.57 -12.50 5.10
CA PRO A 54 -4.24 -13.27 6.15
C PRO A 54 -4.68 -12.41 7.35
N ILE A 55 -3.98 -11.29 7.62
CA ILE A 55 -4.34 -10.36 8.71
C ILE A 55 -5.60 -9.58 8.33
N TRP A 56 -5.66 -9.09 7.09
CA TRP A 56 -6.86 -8.46 6.52
C TRP A 56 -8.05 -9.40 6.53
N ASP A 57 -7.87 -10.62 6.00
CA ASP A 57 -8.92 -11.63 5.91
C ASP A 57 -9.48 -11.96 7.30
N ARG A 58 -8.62 -12.06 8.32
CA ARG A 58 -9.06 -12.35 9.69
C ARG A 58 -9.89 -11.22 10.29
N ASN A 59 -9.48 -9.96 10.12
CA ASN A 59 -10.27 -8.82 10.60
C ASN A 59 -11.62 -8.73 9.86
N ARG A 60 -11.61 -8.95 8.54
CA ARG A 60 -12.84 -8.97 7.73
C ARG A 60 -13.79 -10.09 8.17
N GLN A 61 -13.27 -11.28 8.43
CA GLN A 61 -14.08 -12.40 8.92
C GLN A 61 -14.77 -12.05 10.24
N ILE A 62 -14.02 -11.52 11.21
CA ILE A 62 -14.57 -11.12 12.51
C ILE A 62 -15.63 -10.02 12.34
N PHE A 63 -15.37 -9.03 11.48
CA PHE A 63 -16.35 -7.98 11.19
C PHE A 63 -17.65 -8.53 10.60
N ILE A 64 -17.58 -9.52 9.71
CA ILE A 64 -18.77 -10.14 9.12
C ILE A 64 -19.53 -10.99 10.13
N GLU A 65 -18.82 -11.77 10.95
CA GLU A 65 -19.43 -12.71 11.90
C GLU A 65 -20.01 -12.03 13.14
N TYR A 66 -19.39 -10.93 13.59
CA TYR A 66 -19.67 -10.33 14.90
C TYR A 66 -19.90 -8.82 14.86
N GLY A 67 -19.56 -8.16 13.75
CA GLY A 67 -19.69 -6.71 13.63
C GLY A 67 -21.13 -6.24 13.50
N PRO A 68 -21.36 -4.93 13.54
CA PRO A 68 -22.70 -4.36 13.40
C PRO A 68 -23.26 -4.55 11.98
N HIS A 69 -24.43 -5.16 11.89
CA HIS A 69 -25.18 -5.38 10.65
C HIS A 69 -26.69 -5.21 10.88
N GLU A 70 -27.46 -4.97 9.83
CA GLU A 70 -28.91 -4.67 9.92
C GLU A 70 -29.70 -5.75 10.69
N ASP A 71 -29.23 -7.01 10.63
CA ASP A 71 -29.84 -8.15 11.34
C ASP A 71 -29.35 -8.35 12.80
N ASN A 72 -28.58 -7.42 13.38
CA ASN A 72 -28.18 -7.49 14.79
C ASN A 72 -28.26 -6.15 15.54
N ASP A 73 -28.45 -6.24 16.86
CA ASP A 73 -28.66 -5.10 17.77
C ASP A 73 -27.49 -4.11 17.79
N ALA A 74 -26.33 -4.51 17.27
CA ALA A 74 -25.13 -3.69 17.21
C ALA A 74 -25.24 -2.51 16.21
N PHE A 75 -26.23 -2.52 15.31
CA PHE A 75 -26.56 -1.39 14.46
C PHE A 75 -27.21 -0.21 15.23
N TYR A 76 -27.90 -0.49 16.34
CA TYR A 76 -28.67 0.51 17.10
C TYR A 76 -28.06 0.91 18.44
N ASP A 77 -27.13 0.11 18.99
CA ASP A 77 -26.44 0.47 20.22
C ASP A 77 -25.16 1.27 19.94
N LEU A 78 -25.38 2.52 19.54
CA LEU A 78 -24.37 3.56 19.36
C LEU A 78 -23.66 3.93 20.68
N GLU A 79 -24.15 3.47 21.84
CA GLU A 79 -23.59 3.76 23.17
C GLU A 79 -22.99 2.52 23.89
N GLY A 80 -23.17 1.26 23.44
CA GLY A 80 -22.70 0.14 24.26
C GLY A 80 -22.81 -1.34 23.87
N ASN A 81 -23.43 -1.80 22.77
CA ASN A 81 -23.62 -3.25 22.52
C ASN A 81 -23.57 -3.66 21.05
N ALA A 82 -22.38 -3.61 20.48
CA ALA A 82 -21.96 -4.82 19.83
C ALA A 82 -21.71 -5.89 20.91
N THR A 83 -22.09 -7.14 20.62
CA THR A 83 -22.10 -8.25 21.61
C THR A 83 -20.82 -8.27 22.46
N GLU A 84 -20.89 -8.74 23.70
CA GLU A 84 -19.69 -8.91 24.54
C GLU A 84 -18.57 -9.64 23.77
N GLU A 85 -18.97 -10.59 22.91
CA GLU A 85 -18.08 -11.28 21.99
C GLU A 85 -17.43 -10.33 20.96
N TRP A 86 -18.18 -9.46 20.28
CA TRP A 86 -17.58 -8.45 19.39
C TRP A 86 -16.53 -7.61 20.11
N ARG A 87 -16.88 -7.02 21.26
CA ARG A 87 -15.96 -6.16 22.02
C ARG A 87 -14.68 -6.91 22.39
N LYS A 88 -14.82 -8.17 22.80
CA LYS A 88 -13.70 -9.07 23.07
C LYS A 88 -12.85 -9.30 21.83
N LYS A 89 -13.44 -9.68 20.68
CA LYS A 89 -12.70 -9.92 19.43
C LYS A 89 -12.01 -8.66 18.90
N VAL A 90 -12.63 -7.49 19.05
CA VAL A 90 -12.02 -6.21 18.68
C VAL A 90 -10.75 -5.98 19.50
N LYS A 91 -10.85 -6.07 20.83
CA LYS A 91 -9.74 -5.81 21.74
C LYS A 91 -8.61 -6.83 21.61
N GLU A 92 -8.95 -8.12 21.53
CA GLU A 92 -7.97 -9.20 21.55
C GLU A 92 -7.37 -9.51 20.17
N ILE A 93 -8.07 -9.21 19.08
CA ILE A 93 -7.68 -9.62 17.73
C ILE A 93 -7.60 -8.45 16.76
N MET A 94 -8.70 -7.72 16.55
CA MET A 94 -8.76 -6.73 15.46
C MET A 94 -7.81 -5.55 15.68
N LEU A 95 -7.81 -4.95 16.88
CA LEU A 95 -6.91 -3.83 17.19
C LEU A 95 -5.42 -4.24 17.11
N PRO A 96 -4.98 -5.37 17.70
CA PRO A 96 -3.63 -5.87 17.49
C PRO A 96 -3.28 -6.13 16.02
N ASN A 97 -4.24 -6.64 15.23
CA ASN A 97 -4.03 -6.87 13.80
C ASN A 97 -3.91 -5.56 13.01
N HIS A 98 -4.72 -4.54 13.34
CA HIS A 98 -4.59 -3.20 12.77
C HIS A 98 -3.22 -2.60 13.07
N GLN A 99 -2.73 -2.76 14.31
CA GLN A 99 -1.37 -2.31 14.65
C GLN A 99 -0.31 -3.04 13.81
N LYS A 100 -0.37 -4.38 13.71
CA LYS A 100 0.57 -5.15 12.87
C LYS A 100 0.57 -4.71 11.40
N ILE A 101 -0.62 -4.40 10.86
CA ILE A 101 -0.73 -3.88 9.50
C ILE A 101 -0.02 -2.53 9.38
N ARG A 102 -0.24 -1.60 10.32
CA ARG A 102 0.43 -0.30 10.32
C ARG A 102 1.95 -0.43 10.44
N ASP A 103 2.43 -1.32 11.30
CA ASP A 103 3.86 -1.58 11.46
C ASP A 103 4.46 -2.08 10.13
N ILE A 104 3.84 -3.09 9.50
CA ILE A 104 4.29 -3.62 8.20
C ILE A 104 4.25 -2.54 7.11
N CYS A 105 3.19 -1.74 7.04
CA CYS A 105 3.06 -0.71 6.01
C CYS A 105 4.07 0.44 6.19
N SER A 106 4.23 0.94 7.42
CA SER A 106 5.14 2.04 7.75
C SER A 106 6.61 1.70 7.47
N GLU A 107 7.02 0.45 7.75
CA GLU A 107 8.36 -0.05 7.41
C GLU A 107 8.61 -0.17 5.89
N ASN A 108 7.55 -0.15 5.06
CA ASN A 108 7.62 -0.42 3.63
C ASN A 108 7.05 0.70 2.74
N LEU A 109 6.92 1.93 3.27
CA LEU A 109 6.39 3.09 2.53
C LEU A 109 7.11 3.34 1.19
N LEU A 110 8.44 3.16 1.14
CA LEU A 110 9.23 3.35 -0.08
C LEU A 110 8.88 2.38 -1.22
N LEU A 111 8.20 1.28 -0.90
CA LEU A 111 7.75 0.32 -1.89
C LEU A 111 6.38 0.68 -2.47
N MET A 112 5.59 1.54 -1.81
CA MET A 112 4.25 1.95 -2.22
C MET A 112 4.27 2.88 -3.45
N THR A 113 3.17 2.91 -4.21
CA THR A 113 2.85 4.01 -5.12
C THR A 113 2.27 5.19 -4.34
N GLN A 114 2.16 6.35 -4.97
CA GLN A 114 1.52 7.50 -4.33
C GLN A 114 0.06 7.20 -3.97
N GLU A 115 -0.69 6.53 -4.86
CA GLU A 115 -2.09 6.19 -4.57
C GLU A 115 -2.21 5.22 -3.39
N GLU A 116 -1.27 4.27 -3.26
CA GLU A 116 -1.22 3.36 -2.13
C GLU A 116 -0.90 4.08 -0.81
N CYS A 117 0.00 5.08 -0.83
CA CYS A 117 0.27 5.93 0.33
C CYS A 117 -0.99 6.70 0.76
N ASP A 118 -1.72 7.28 -0.20
CA ASP A 118 -2.94 8.04 0.09
C ASP A 118 -4.03 7.14 0.69
N LEU A 119 -4.20 5.92 0.15
CA LEU A 119 -5.08 4.90 0.74
C LEU A 119 -4.63 4.48 2.13
N TYR A 120 -3.33 4.34 2.37
CA TYR A 120 -2.78 3.97 3.66
C TYR A 120 -3.03 5.05 4.72
N HIS A 121 -2.86 6.34 4.39
CA HIS A 121 -3.17 7.42 5.33
C HIS A 121 -4.67 7.46 5.69
N GLN A 122 -5.58 7.28 4.72
CA GLN A 122 -7.01 7.16 4.99
C GLN A 122 -7.34 5.99 5.92
N TYR A 123 -6.59 4.89 5.78
CA TYR A 123 -6.71 3.73 6.65
C TYR A 123 -6.19 4.01 8.07
N GLU A 124 -5.07 4.71 8.23
CA GLU A 124 -4.54 5.07 9.57
C GLU A 124 -5.52 5.94 10.34
N ASP A 125 -6.09 6.93 9.65
CA ASP A 125 -7.18 7.76 10.12
C ASP A 125 -8.37 6.92 10.59
N HIS A 126 -8.82 5.98 9.75
CA HIS A 126 -9.92 5.07 10.09
C HIS A 126 -9.60 4.17 11.29
N VAL A 127 -8.37 3.64 11.41
CA VAL A 127 -7.97 2.80 12.55
C VAL A 127 -7.95 3.60 13.85
N THR A 128 -7.47 4.85 13.79
CA THR A 128 -7.44 5.77 14.94
C THR A 128 -8.85 6.05 15.44
N ASP A 129 -9.75 6.35 14.51
CA ASP A 129 -11.18 6.52 14.74
C ASP A 129 -11.84 5.26 15.31
N PHE A 130 -11.57 4.11 14.71
CA PHE A 130 -12.10 2.81 15.15
C PHE A 130 -11.65 2.46 16.57
N LYS A 131 -10.37 2.72 16.90
CA LYS A 131 -9.85 2.55 18.26
C LYS A 131 -10.54 3.51 19.24
N SER A 132 -10.63 4.79 18.89
CA SER A 132 -11.26 5.81 19.74
C SER A 132 -12.73 5.49 20.03
N CYS A 133 -13.46 4.98 19.03
CA CYS A 133 -14.83 4.51 19.21
C CYS A 133 -14.99 3.46 20.31
N HIS A 134 -14.03 2.54 20.43
CA HIS A 134 -14.08 1.47 21.44
C HIS A 134 -13.48 1.88 22.79
N GLU A 135 -12.75 3.00 22.86
CA GLU A 135 -12.16 3.52 24.10
C GLU A 135 -13.00 4.63 24.74
N SER A 136 -13.60 5.52 23.93
CA SER A 136 -14.28 6.73 24.39
C SER A 136 -15.74 6.84 23.94
N GLY A 137 -16.28 5.86 23.21
CA GLY A 137 -17.67 5.88 22.73
C GLY A 137 -17.97 6.92 21.64
N TYR A 138 -16.93 7.56 21.08
CA TYR A 138 -17.11 8.51 19.99
C TYR A 138 -17.32 7.78 18.66
N LEU A 139 -18.36 8.15 17.90
CA LEU A 139 -18.71 7.51 16.63
C LEU A 139 -18.29 8.37 15.43
N PRO A 140 -17.11 8.14 14.85
CA PRO A 140 -16.69 8.80 13.64
C PRO A 140 -17.45 8.27 12.42
N ASN A 141 -17.80 9.18 11.49
CA ASN A 141 -18.48 8.83 10.24
C ASN A 141 -17.52 8.27 9.15
N ARG A 142 -16.27 7.94 9.52
CA ARG A 142 -15.24 7.50 8.56
C ARG A 142 -15.36 6.01 8.26
N ARG A 143 -15.61 5.69 7.00
CA ARG A 143 -15.73 4.30 6.51
C ARG A 143 -14.35 3.68 6.26
N PHE A 144 -14.26 2.36 6.38
CA PHE A 144 -13.06 1.61 6.02
C PHE A 144 -12.76 1.74 4.52
N PRO A 145 -11.54 2.14 4.12
CA PRO A 145 -11.16 2.26 2.71
C PRO A 145 -10.97 0.87 2.09
N GLN A 146 -11.97 0.38 1.36
CA GLN A 146 -12.01 -1.01 0.86
C GLN A 146 -10.80 -1.40 0.01
N ASP A 147 -10.22 -0.46 -0.73
CA ASP A 147 -9.09 -0.73 -1.62
C ASP A 147 -7.75 -0.85 -0.88
N VAL A 148 -7.65 -0.45 0.39
CA VAL A 148 -6.40 -0.59 1.17
C VAL A 148 -5.94 -2.04 1.30
N VAL A 149 -6.86 -3.01 1.22
CA VAL A 149 -6.51 -4.44 1.27
C VAL A 149 -5.73 -4.90 0.04
N LYS A 150 -5.63 -4.07 -1.00
CA LYS A 150 -4.94 -4.35 -2.27
C LYS A 150 -3.56 -3.72 -2.36
N ILE A 151 -3.10 -2.99 -1.33
CA ILE A 151 -1.74 -2.44 -1.31
C ILE A 151 -0.70 -3.55 -1.50
N PHE A 152 0.34 -3.28 -2.30
CA PHE A 152 1.41 -4.22 -2.65
C PHE A 152 1.02 -5.46 -3.48
N LYS A 153 -0.21 -5.52 -4.03
CA LYS A 153 -0.76 -6.74 -4.64
C LYS A 153 -0.07 -7.20 -5.93
N ASP A 154 0.65 -6.32 -6.62
CA ASP A 154 1.32 -6.52 -7.93
C ASP A 154 1.76 -7.96 -8.29
#